data_AF-N2BI61-F1
#
_entry.id   AF-N2BI61-F1
#
_cell.length_a   1.000
_cell.length_b   1.000
_cell.length_c   1.000
_cell.angle_alpha   90.00
_cell.angle_beta   90.00
_cell.angle_gamma   90.00
#
_symmetry.space_group_name_H-M   'P 1'
#
loop_
_entity.id
_entity.type
_entity.pdbx_description
1 polymer ?
#
loop_
_entity_poly.entity_id
_entity_poly.type
_entity_poly.pdbx_seq_one_letter_code
_entity_poly.pdbx_strand_id
1 'polypeptide(L)'
;MQKFAKETLGYTRSKGLDFIARFNGKMIIGEAKFLSDFGGHQNAQLEDAMSLLNTSLTPNIIKVAILDGVCYIQGKNKMFETLTSIYQNHNVLSALLLRDFLYQV
;
A
#
# COMPACT_ATOMS: atom_id res chain seq x y z
N MET A 1 -5.03 -4.98 -15.78
CA MET A 1 -4.25 -4.25 -14.76
C MET A 1 -2.79 -4.68 -14.70
N GLN A 2 -2.48 -5.95 -14.40
CA GLN A 2 -1.08 -6.39 -14.25
C GLN A 2 -0.20 -6.21 -15.49
N LYS A 3 -0.73 -6.52 -16.69
CA LYS A 3 -0.02 -6.30 -17.97
C LYS A 3 0.43 -4.84 -18.13
N PHE A 4 -0.52 -3.90 -17.97
CA PHE A 4 -0.24 -2.46 -17.99
C PHE A 4 0.82 -2.04 -16.97
N ALA A 5 0.73 -2.52 -15.73
CA ALA A 5 1.71 -2.21 -14.71
C ALA A 5 3.12 -2.70 -15.08
N LYS A 6 3.23 -3.90 -15.64
CA LYS A 6 4.51 -4.45 -16.11
C LYS A 6 5.09 -3.64 -17.27
N GLU A 7 4.27 -3.38 -18.28
CA GLU A 7 4.71 -2.76 -19.54
C GLU A 7 4.95 -1.25 -19.43
N THR A 8 4.23 -0.55 -18.55
CA THR A 8 4.24 0.91 -18.50
C THR A 8 4.81 1.49 -17.20
N LEU A 9 4.71 0.76 -16.09
CA LEU A 9 5.06 1.29 -14.76
C LEU A 9 6.37 0.73 -14.20
N GLY A 10 6.98 -0.24 -14.88
CA GLY A 10 8.18 -0.94 -14.40
C GLY A 10 7.89 -1.92 -13.26
N TYR A 11 6.63 -2.34 -13.09
CA TYR A 11 6.24 -3.24 -12.02
C TYR A 11 6.69 -4.67 -12.30
N THR A 12 7.68 -5.18 -11.57
CA THR A 12 8.29 -6.50 -11.85
C THR A 12 7.75 -7.65 -10.99
N ARG A 13 6.90 -7.36 -9.99
CA ARG A 13 6.35 -8.41 -9.11
C ARG A 13 5.43 -9.36 -9.89
N SER A 14 5.43 -10.62 -9.47
CA SER A 14 4.56 -11.68 -9.99
C SER A 14 3.12 -11.57 -9.49
N LYS A 15 2.89 -10.87 -8.38
CA LYS A 15 1.57 -10.63 -7.79
C LYS A 15 0.79 -9.56 -8.57
N GLY A 16 -0.54 -9.69 -8.65
CA GLY A 16 -1.42 -8.63 -9.16
C GLY A 16 -1.38 -7.38 -8.27
N LEU A 17 -1.72 -6.23 -8.84
CA LEU A 17 -1.98 -5.01 -8.08
C LEU A 17 -3.46 -4.97 -7.70
N ASP A 18 -3.76 -4.43 -6.52
CA ASP A 18 -5.14 -4.20 -6.10
C ASP A 18 -5.67 -2.84 -6.61
N PHE A 19 -4.78 -1.85 -6.76
CA PHE A 19 -5.16 -0.47 -7.09
C PHE A 19 -4.22 0.18 -8.11
N ILE A 20 -4.81 0.85 -9.11
CA ILE A 20 -4.14 1.80 -10.01
C ILE A 20 -5.08 3.00 -10.23
N ALA A 21 -4.55 4.21 -10.13
CA ALA A 21 -5.28 5.43 -10.43
C ALA A 21 -4.39 6.48 -11.11
N ARG A 22 -5.04 7.41 -11.82
CA ARG A 22 -4.40 8.62 -12.32
C ARG A 22 -5.18 9.83 -11.82
N PHE A 23 -4.54 10.66 -11.00
CA PHE A 23 -5.10 11.89 -10.44
C PHE A 23 -4.11 13.02 -10.67
N ASN A 24 -4.58 14.21 -11.08
CA ASN A 24 -3.76 15.40 -11.29
C ASN A 24 -2.48 15.15 -12.13
N GLY A 25 -2.59 14.29 -13.16
CA GLY A 25 -1.48 13.92 -14.03
C GLY A 25 -0.46 12.95 -13.42
N LYS A 26 -0.62 12.56 -12.15
CA LYS A 26 0.26 11.61 -11.44
C LYS A 26 -0.33 10.21 -11.46
N MET A 27 0.56 9.22 -11.56
CA MET A 27 0.19 7.81 -11.51
C MET A 27 0.32 7.32 -10.07
N ILE A 28 -0.71 6.62 -9.58
CA ILE A 28 -0.75 6.02 -8.25
C ILE A 28 -0.98 4.52 -8.40
N ILE A 29 -0.21 3.71 -7.68
CA ILE A 29 -0.47 2.27 -7.53
C ILE A 29 -0.54 1.89 -6.06
N GLY A 30 -1.32 0.85 -5.76
CA GLY A 30 -1.49 0.42 -4.38
C GLY A 30 -1.86 -1.05 -4.19
N GLU A 31 -1.69 -1.48 -2.95
CA GLU A 31 -2.16 -2.74 -2.41
C GLU A 31 -3.22 -2.40 -1.36
N ALA A 32 -4.33 -3.13 -1.36
CA ALA A 32 -5.41 -2.96 -0.40
C ALA A 32 -5.55 -4.21 0.47
N LYS A 33 -5.59 -4.04 1.79
CA LYS A 33 -5.72 -5.15 2.74
C LYS A 33 -6.61 -4.76 3.92
N PHE A 34 -7.58 -5.62 4.21
CA PHE A 34 -8.34 -5.57 5.45
C PHE A 34 -7.76 -6.59 6.44
N LEU A 35 -7.09 -6.10 7.47
CA LEU A 35 -6.40 -6.88 8.51
C LEU A 35 -7.34 -7.04 9.70
N SER A 36 -8.17 -8.09 9.69
CA SER A 36 -9.28 -8.24 10.64
C SER A 36 -8.87 -8.76 12.02
N ASP A 37 -7.67 -9.33 12.14
CA ASP A 37 -7.16 -9.94 13.38
C ASP A 37 -5.62 -9.96 13.37
N PHE A 38 -5.00 -10.43 14.44
CA PHE A 38 -3.56 -10.67 14.55
C PHE A 38 -3.21 -12.12 14.21
N GLY A 39 -2.01 -12.35 13.66
CA GLY A 39 -1.50 -13.70 13.42
C GLY A 39 -0.68 -13.80 12.14
N GLY A 40 -0.14 -15.00 11.88
CA GLY A 40 0.80 -15.24 10.77
C GLY A 40 0.22 -14.89 9.40
N HIS A 41 -1.03 -15.30 9.12
CA HIS A 41 -1.70 -14.98 7.85
C HIS A 41 -1.84 -13.47 7.64
N GLN A 42 -2.25 -12.76 8.69
CA GLN A 42 -2.47 -11.31 8.65
C GLN A 42 -1.14 -10.55 8.55
N ASN A 43 -0.09 -11.04 9.21
CA ASN A 43 1.26 -10.52 9.06
C ASN A 43 1.77 -10.71 7.62
N ALA A 44 1.51 -11.85 6.98
CA ALA A 44 1.87 -12.05 5.57
C ALA A 44 1.12 -11.07 4.64
N GLN A 45 -0.15 -10.79 4.93
CA GLN A 45 -0.92 -9.78 4.20
C GLN A 45 -0.36 -8.36 4.38
N LEU A 46 0.11 -8.01 5.58
CA LEU A 46 0.82 -6.75 5.82
C LEU A 46 2.13 -6.67 5.02
N GLU A 47 2.97 -7.71 5.10
CA GLU A 47 4.25 -7.76 4.35
C GLU A 47 4.04 -7.65 2.84
N ASP A 48 2.94 -8.22 2.32
CA ASP A 48 2.57 -8.09 0.92
C ASP A 48 2.32 -6.64 0.50
N ALA A 49 1.65 -5.85 1.34
CA ALA A 49 1.45 -4.42 1.09
C ALA A 49 2.77 -3.63 1.20
N MET A 50 3.61 -3.96 2.19
CA MET A 50 4.90 -3.32 2.37
C MET A 50 5.88 -3.62 1.24
N SER A 51 5.86 -4.84 0.70
CA SER A 51 6.68 -5.21 -0.45
C SER A 51 6.34 -4.40 -1.70
N LEU A 52 5.09 -3.96 -1.88
CA LEU A 52 4.73 -3.01 -2.92
C LEU A 52 5.42 -1.66 -2.69
N LEU A 53 5.37 -1.14 -1.47
CA LEU A 53 6.02 0.14 -1.11
C LEU A 53 7.53 0.12 -1.34
N ASN A 54 8.17 -1.04 -1.19
CA ASN A 54 9.61 -1.23 -1.41
C ASN A 54 9.97 -1.59 -2.86
N THR A 55 8.98 -1.78 -3.74
CA THR A 55 9.25 -2.12 -5.15
C THR A 55 9.78 -0.92 -5.91
N SER A 56 10.84 -1.15 -6.68
CA SER A 56 11.37 -0.19 -7.66
C SER A 56 10.43 -0.09 -8.86
N LEU A 57 10.10 1.13 -9.27
CA LEU A 57 9.21 1.44 -10.37
C LEU A 57 9.86 2.49 -11.26
N THR A 58 9.22 2.80 -12.39
CA THR A 58 9.56 4.01 -13.16
C THR A 58 9.38 5.28 -12.30
N PRO A 59 10.15 6.35 -12.57
CA PRO A 59 10.06 7.60 -11.81
C PRO A 59 8.63 8.19 -11.80
N ASN A 60 8.32 8.97 -10.77
CA ASN A 60 7.06 9.71 -10.63
C ASN A 60 5.79 8.85 -10.43
N ILE A 61 5.94 7.58 -10.04
CA ILE A 61 4.82 6.76 -9.58
C ILE A 61 4.70 6.83 -8.06
N ILE A 62 3.51 7.15 -7.58
CA ILE A 62 3.21 7.20 -6.16
C ILE A 62 2.71 5.84 -5.72
N LYS A 63 3.32 5.32 -4.64
CA LYS A 63 2.95 4.05 -4.02
C LYS A 63 2.11 4.33 -2.79
N VAL A 64 1.02 3.59 -2.62
CA VAL A 64 0.13 3.67 -1.45
C VAL A 64 -0.25 2.29 -0.95
N ALA A 65 -0.19 2.09 0.37
CA ALA A 65 -0.80 0.93 1.03
C ALA A 65 -2.11 1.37 1.66
N ILE A 66 -3.21 0.75 1.23
CA ILE A 66 -4.55 1.04 1.71
C ILE A 66 -4.91 -0.06 2.71
N LEU A 67 -4.74 0.22 3.99
CA LEU A 67 -4.88 -0.76 5.06
C LEU A 67 -6.07 -0.39 5.93
N ASP A 68 -6.89 -1.37 6.31
CA ASP A 68 -7.94 -1.19 7.31
C ASP A 68 -7.92 -2.34 8.32
N GLY A 69 -8.52 -2.11 9.49
CA GLY A 69 -8.63 -3.12 10.55
C GLY A 69 -7.67 -2.90 11.72
N VAL A 70 -7.21 -3.98 12.35
CA VAL A 70 -6.55 -3.96 13.66
C VAL A 70 -5.14 -3.35 13.65
N CYS A 71 -4.56 -3.12 12.48
CA CYS A 71 -3.20 -2.58 12.34
C CYS A 71 -3.02 -1.16 12.91
N TYR A 72 -4.12 -0.41 13.08
CA TYR A 72 -4.10 0.92 13.70
C TYR A 72 -4.33 0.91 15.21
N ILE A 73 -4.63 -0.25 15.80
CA ILE A 73 -4.82 -0.35 17.25
C ILE A 73 -3.46 -0.19 17.93
N GLN A 74 -3.33 0.89 18.70
CA GLN A 74 -2.12 1.20 19.43
C GLN A 74 -1.74 0.07 20.40
N GLY A 75 -0.49 -0.38 20.32
CA GLY A 75 0.04 -1.40 21.21
C GLY A 75 1.40 -1.93 20.73
N LYS A 76 1.94 -2.92 21.44
CA LYS A 76 3.21 -3.59 21.11
C LYS A 76 3.03 -4.72 20.08
N ASN A 77 2.11 -4.54 19.14
CA ASN A 77 1.86 -5.53 18.10
C ASN A 77 2.69 -5.18 16.86
N LYS A 78 3.14 -6.20 16.13
CA LYS A 78 4.00 -6.04 14.96
C LYS A 78 3.41 -5.08 13.93
N MET A 79 2.09 -5.13 13.71
CA MET A 79 1.46 -4.31 12.67
C MET A 79 1.57 -2.83 13.01
N PHE A 80 1.10 -2.44 14.19
CA PHE A 80 1.15 -1.06 14.65
C PHE A 80 2.58 -0.52 14.64
N GLU A 81 3.53 -1.28 15.21
CA GLU A 81 4.96 -0.87 15.24
C GLU A 81 5.56 -0.72 13.84
N THR A 82 5.18 -1.59 12.90
CA THR A 82 5.62 -1.50 11.49
C THR A 82 5.12 -0.20 10.87
N LEU A 83 3.86 0.16 11.08
CA LEU A 83 3.27 1.38 10.54
C LEU A 83 3.89 2.64 11.13
N THR A 84 4.02 2.69 12.46
CA THR A 84 4.43 3.91 13.16
C THR A 84 5.95 4.10 13.25
N SER A 85 6.74 3.06 13.05
CA SER A 85 8.20 3.14 13.15
C SER A 85 8.89 3.04 11.79
N ILE A 86 8.57 1.99 11.03
CA ILE A 86 9.28 1.66 9.79
C ILE A 86 8.69 2.44 8.61
N TYR A 87 7.36 2.49 8.51
CA TYR A 87 6.65 3.07 7.37
C TYR A 87 5.99 4.42 7.66
N GLN A 88 6.40 5.11 8.73
CA GLN A 88 5.80 6.40 9.15
C GLN A 88 5.84 7.50 8.07
N ASN A 89 6.83 7.44 7.16
CA ASN A 89 7.01 8.40 6.07
C ASN A 89 6.53 7.88 4.71
N HIS A 90 5.84 6.73 4.69
CA HIS A 90 5.24 6.18 3.48
C HIS A 90 3.75 6.49 3.45
N ASN A 91 3.14 6.44 2.25
CA ASN A 91 1.70 6.60 2.12
C ASN A 91 1.00 5.31 2.57
N VAL A 92 0.74 5.19 3.87
CA VAL A 92 -0.07 4.14 4.46
C VAL A 92 -1.31 4.76 5.08
N LEU A 93 -2.49 4.38 4.62
CA LEU A 93 -3.74 5.05 5.00
C LEU A 93 -4.94 4.10 4.97
N SER A 94 -5.95 4.44 5.76
CA SER A 94 -7.27 3.78 5.73
C SER A 94 -7.99 4.11 4.42
N ALA A 95 -8.81 3.18 3.91
CA ALA A 95 -9.64 3.46 2.75
C ALA A 95 -10.57 4.67 2.96
N LEU A 96 -10.90 5.00 4.22
CA LEU A 96 -11.66 6.19 4.59
C LEU A 96 -10.97 7.50 4.18
N LEU A 97 -9.62 7.51 4.14
CA LEU A 97 -8.81 8.67 3.76
C LEU A 97 -8.40 8.64 2.27
N LEU A 98 -8.74 7.58 1.54
CA LEU A 98 -8.27 7.39 0.16
C LEU A 98 -8.74 8.52 -0.76
N ARG A 99 -9.99 8.96 -0.61
CA ARG A 99 -10.52 10.08 -1.41
C ARG A 99 -9.67 11.32 -1.18
N ASP A 100 -9.52 11.75 0.06
CA ASP A 100 -8.83 12.99 0.39
C ASP A 100 -7.36 12.94 -0.03
N PHE A 101 -6.71 11.78 0.16
CA PHE A 101 -5.37 11.52 -0.38
C PHE A 101 -5.34 11.77 -1.89
N LEU A 102 -6.21 11.12 -2.66
CA LEU A 102 -6.23 11.21 -4.14
C LEU A 102 -6.45 12.64 -4.66
N TYR A 103 -7.23 13.47 -3.96
CA TYR A 103 -7.44 14.87 -4.36
C TYR A 103 -6.30 15.81 -3.98
N GLN A 104 -5.42 15.42 -3.05
CA GLN A 104 -4.23 16.19 -2.66
C GLN A 104 -2.98 15.86 -3.48
N VAL A 105 -3.00 14.74 -4.22
CA VAL A 105 -1.83 14.26 -4.98
C VAL A 105 -1.47 15.21 -6.09
#